data_AF-A0A915M436-F1
#
_entry.id   AF-A0A915M436-F1
#
_cell.length_a   1.000
_cell.length_b   1.000
_cell.length_c   1.000
_cell.angle_alpha   90.00
_cell.angle_beta   90.00
_cell.angle_gamma   90.00
#
_symmetry.space_group_name_H-M   'P 1'
#
loop_
_entity.id
_entity.type
_entity.pdbx_description
1 polymer ?
#
loop_
_entity_poly.entity_id
_entity_poly.type
_entity_poly.pdbx_seq_one_letter_code
_entity_poly.pdbx_strand_id
1 'polypeptide(L)'
;MIKGKSNSSNKQPLLVSFDGKFFDIAEFAPRHPGGEKVLQIAAGSDIGQFLGGEEELLGFIHKHSLGAYNILKRYSLDKQFKNDPLIDGQEPILFKIGELGERYWTWIHQPYDGAVRMFKSNFLEQLTRTKWWHGLHHKTPLDKDRLVFPPAAALIIVGFFYSFYRLLLPYPIFCCFGTGKLTGYIIYDLIHYYLHHGTPEANSKWHKRKIYHHNHHFKDSQSGFGISTTLWDHVFGTLGAVR
;
A
#
# COMPACT_ATOMS: atom_id res chain seq x y z
N MET A 1 -40.69 2.45 2.62
CA MET A 1 -39.82 1.33 2.20
C MET A 1 -38.79 1.86 1.21
N ILE A 2 -37.65 2.35 1.69
CA ILE A 2 -36.59 2.86 0.81
C ILE A 2 -35.61 1.72 0.59
N LYS A 3 -35.67 1.09 -0.59
CA LYS A 3 -34.71 0.07 -1.04
C LYS A 3 -33.33 0.72 -1.14
N GLY A 4 -32.42 0.36 -0.22
CA GLY A 4 -31.00 0.67 -0.35
C GLY A 4 -30.44 -0.05 -1.56
N LYS A 5 -30.02 0.70 -2.58
CA LYS A 5 -29.44 0.18 -3.81
C LYS A 5 -28.14 -0.56 -3.47
N SER A 6 -28.13 -1.87 -3.67
CA SER A 6 -26.92 -2.65 -3.93
C SER A 6 -26.32 -2.16 -5.24
N ASN A 7 -25.14 -1.54 -5.20
CA ASN A 7 -24.32 -1.34 -6.40
C ASN A 7 -22.85 -1.22 -5.99
N SER A 8 -22.26 -2.30 -5.45
CA SER A 8 -20.81 -2.43 -5.37
C SER A 8 -20.30 -2.93 -6.72
N SER A 9 -20.04 -2.00 -7.64
CA SER A 9 -19.26 -2.32 -8.82
C SER A 9 -17.84 -2.71 -8.40
N ASN A 10 -17.36 -3.82 -8.92
CA ASN A 10 -16.04 -4.44 -8.76
C ASN A 10 -14.90 -3.54 -9.32
N LYS A 11 -14.80 -2.29 -8.84
CA LYS A 11 -13.87 -1.27 -9.33
C LYS A 11 -12.71 -1.10 -8.36
N GLN A 12 -11.51 -0.98 -8.90
CA GLN A 12 -10.30 -0.67 -8.11
C GLN A 12 -10.47 0.66 -7.34
N PRO A 13 -9.93 0.75 -6.11
CA PRO A 13 -10.02 1.96 -5.30
C PRO A 13 -9.32 3.13 -6.00
N LEU A 14 -9.89 4.33 -5.87
CA LEU A 14 -9.39 5.54 -6.50
C LEU A 14 -9.17 6.58 -5.41
N LEU A 15 -7.95 6.61 -4.86
CA LEU A 15 -7.61 7.37 -3.67
C LEU A 15 -7.16 8.79 -4.01
N VAL A 16 -7.58 9.78 -3.23
CA VAL A 16 -7.14 11.19 -3.33
C VAL A 16 -7.00 11.79 -1.93
N SER A 17 -6.15 12.82 -1.77
CA SER A 17 -6.06 13.57 -0.50
C SER A 17 -6.59 14.99 -0.63
N PHE A 18 -7.22 15.51 0.42
CA PHE A 18 -7.63 16.91 0.51
C PHE A 18 -7.62 17.36 1.97
N ASP A 19 -6.93 18.46 2.27
CA ASP A 19 -6.86 19.05 3.62
C ASP A 19 -6.35 18.04 4.67
N GLY A 20 -5.34 17.24 4.30
CA GLY A 20 -4.74 16.21 5.15
C GLY A 20 -5.59 14.95 5.36
N LYS A 21 -6.70 14.80 4.62
CA LYS A 21 -7.64 13.68 4.72
C LYS A 21 -7.65 12.86 3.45
N PHE A 22 -7.93 11.56 3.56
CA PHE A 22 -8.00 10.67 2.40
C PHE A 22 -9.44 10.36 2.00
N PHE A 23 -9.66 10.14 0.70
CA PHE A 23 -10.98 9.85 0.12
C PHE A 23 -10.87 8.74 -0.93
N ASP A 24 -11.79 7.78 -0.94
CA ASP A 24 -11.93 6.80 -2.03
C ASP A 24 -13.11 7.18 -2.93
N ILE A 25 -12.77 7.73 -4.10
CA ILE A 25 -13.74 8.28 -5.05
C ILE A 25 -14.04 7.32 -6.22
N ALA A 26 -13.66 6.05 -6.14
CA ALA A 26 -13.88 5.07 -7.24
C ALA A 26 -15.34 4.95 -7.64
N GLU A 27 -16.25 4.95 -6.66
CA GLU A 27 -17.70 4.88 -6.90
C GLU A 27 -18.26 6.19 -7.49
N PHE A 28 -17.59 7.32 -7.22
CA PHE A 28 -17.97 8.61 -7.76
C PHE A 28 -17.43 8.86 -9.16
N ALA A 29 -16.29 8.24 -9.49
CA ALA A 29 -15.54 8.49 -10.72
C ALA A 29 -16.39 8.49 -12.02
N PRO A 30 -17.27 7.49 -12.28
CA PRO A 30 -18.10 7.49 -13.50
C PRO A 30 -19.22 8.54 -13.51
N ARG A 31 -19.49 9.20 -12.37
CA ARG A 31 -20.52 10.24 -12.21
C ARG A 31 -19.93 11.64 -12.15
N HIS A 32 -18.61 11.76 -12.23
CA HIS A 32 -17.96 13.06 -12.17
C HIS A 32 -18.28 13.89 -13.44
N PRO A 33 -18.77 15.13 -13.31
CA PRO A 33 -19.16 15.94 -14.47
C PRO A 33 -18.02 16.22 -15.46
N GLY A 34 -16.76 16.25 -14.98
CA GLY A 34 -15.57 16.39 -15.82
C GLY A 34 -15.06 15.06 -16.42
N GLY A 35 -15.76 13.94 -16.16
CA GLY A 35 -15.39 12.61 -16.60
C GLY A 35 -14.49 11.84 -15.63
N GLU A 36 -14.49 10.51 -15.76
CA GLU A 36 -13.76 9.56 -14.90
C GLU A 36 -12.23 9.69 -15.06
N LYS A 37 -11.75 9.97 -16.28
CA LYS A 37 -10.32 10.06 -16.61
C LYS A 37 -9.59 11.16 -15.84
N VAL A 38 -10.27 12.26 -15.53
CA VAL A 38 -9.73 13.37 -14.72
C VAL A 38 -9.38 12.87 -13.31
N LEU A 39 -10.26 12.07 -12.72
CA LEU A 39 -10.06 11.54 -11.38
C LEU A 39 -9.03 10.40 -11.34
N GLN A 40 -8.90 9.64 -12.43
CA GLN A 40 -7.83 8.64 -12.59
C GLN A 40 -6.44 9.27 -12.63
N ILE A 41 -6.30 10.46 -13.22
CA ILE A 41 -5.02 11.19 -13.25
C ILE A 41 -4.75 11.86 -11.90
N ALA A 42 -5.79 12.36 -11.23
CA ALA A 42 -5.70 12.90 -9.88
C ALA A 42 -5.51 11.82 -8.80
N ALA A 43 -5.51 10.53 -9.18
CA ALA A 43 -5.30 9.44 -8.23
C ALA A 43 -3.96 9.59 -7.51
N GLY A 44 -4.02 9.47 -6.18
CA GLY A 44 -2.89 9.57 -5.29
C GLY A 44 -2.35 11.00 -5.08
N SER A 45 -2.87 12.02 -5.75
CA SER A 45 -2.44 13.41 -5.52
C SER A 45 -3.29 14.13 -4.47
N ASP A 46 -2.74 15.22 -3.94
CA ASP A 46 -3.55 16.19 -3.21
C ASP A 46 -4.36 17.03 -4.19
N ILE A 47 -5.68 16.99 -4.03
CA ILE A 47 -6.62 17.61 -4.96
C ILE A 47 -7.02 19.03 -4.55
N GLY A 48 -6.39 19.63 -3.54
CA GLY A 48 -6.71 20.96 -3.06
C GLY A 48 -6.62 22.04 -4.15
N GLN A 49 -5.53 22.05 -4.91
CA GLN A 49 -5.30 23.03 -5.98
C GLN A 49 -6.23 22.80 -7.17
N PHE A 50 -6.49 21.53 -7.55
CA PHE A 50 -7.47 21.20 -8.58
C PHE A 50 -8.91 21.56 -8.19
N LEU A 51 -9.29 21.34 -6.92
CA LEU A 51 -10.61 21.72 -6.41
C LEU A 51 -10.78 23.23 -6.33
N GLY A 52 -9.73 23.94 -5.89
CA GLY A 52 -9.69 25.39 -5.77
C GLY A 52 -9.69 26.13 -7.11
N GLY A 53 -9.35 25.45 -8.21
CA GLY A 53 -9.18 26.05 -9.53
C GLY A 53 -7.86 26.80 -9.68
N GLU A 54 -6.83 26.38 -8.94
CA GLU A 54 -5.49 26.96 -8.96
C GLU A 54 -4.56 26.21 -9.91
N GLU A 55 -4.84 24.93 -10.18
CA GLU A 55 -4.07 24.07 -11.07
C GLU A 55 -4.93 23.47 -12.18
N GLU A 56 -4.35 23.35 -13.38
CA GLU A 56 -4.99 22.79 -14.55
C GLU A 56 -4.92 21.27 -14.56
N LEU A 57 -6.02 20.62 -14.97
CA LEU A 57 -6.03 19.19 -15.21
C LEU A 57 -6.68 18.90 -16.57
N LEU A 58 -5.91 18.34 -17.50
CA LEU A 58 -6.35 18.02 -18.87
C LEU A 58 -6.91 19.21 -19.69
N GLY A 59 -6.32 20.41 -19.59
CA GLY A 59 -6.81 21.57 -20.36
C GLY A 59 -7.95 22.34 -19.70
N PHE A 60 -8.38 21.93 -18.50
CA PHE A 60 -9.50 22.55 -17.79
C PHE A 60 -9.06 23.04 -16.40
N ILE A 61 -9.36 24.31 -16.11
CA ILE A 61 -9.29 24.92 -14.79
C ILE A 61 -10.69 25.33 -14.40
N HIS A 62 -11.17 24.86 -13.26
CA HIS A 62 -12.41 25.37 -12.68
C HIS A 62 -12.39 25.22 -11.16
N LYS A 63 -12.99 26.21 -10.50
CA LYS A 63 -13.23 26.16 -9.07
C LYS A 63 -14.47 25.34 -8.79
N HIS A 64 -14.34 24.36 -7.90
CA HIS A 64 -15.45 23.53 -7.49
C HIS A 64 -16.37 24.26 -6.49
N SER A 65 -17.67 23.96 -6.55
CA SER A 65 -18.67 24.56 -5.66
C SER A 65 -18.62 23.92 -4.26
N LEU A 66 -19.19 24.60 -3.26
CA LEU A 66 -19.36 24.03 -1.91
C LEU A 66 -20.09 22.68 -1.91
N GLY A 67 -21.00 22.48 -2.87
CA GLY A 67 -21.69 21.21 -3.10
C GLY A 67 -20.73 20.07 -3.47
N ALA A 68 -19.72 20.33 -4.30
CA ALA A 68 -18.70 19.35 -4.65
C ALA A 68 -17.85 18.93 -3.44
N TYR A 69 -17.45 19.88 -2.59
CA TYR A 69 -16.76 19.56 -1.33
C TYR A 69 -17.63 18.71 -0.39
N ASN A 70 -18.95 18.96 -0.34
CA ASN A 70 -19.88 18.15 0.44
C ASN A 70 -20.09 16.74 -0.13
N ILE A 71 -20.02 16.58 -1.46
CA ILE A 71 -20.03 15.28 -2.11
C ILE A 71 -18.73 14.52 -1.77
N LEU A 72 -17.57 15.17 -1.87
CA LEU A 72 -16.26 14.59 -1.52
C LEU A 72 -16.26 14.04 -0.08
N LYS A 73 -16.79 14.80 0.88
CA LYS A 73 -16.92 14.36 2.29
C LYS A 73 -17.65 13.03 2.50
N ARG A 74 -18.49 12.58 1.54
CA ARG A 74 -19.19 11.28 1.61
C ARG A 74 -18.25 10.10 1.38
N TYR A 75 -17.13 10.36 0.71
CA TYR A 75 -16.12 9.38 0.34
C TYR A 75 -14.90 9.43 1.27
N SER A 76 -14.99 10.18 2.37
CA SER A 76 -13.90 10.36 3.34
C SER A 76 -13.57 9.06 4.07
N LEU A 77 -12.28 8.72 4.07
CA LEU A 77 -11.72 7.57 4.76
C LEU A 77 -11.50 7.82 6.26
N ASP A 78 -11.46 9.09 6.70
CA ASP A 78 -11.38 9.48 8.11
C ASP A 78 -12.54 8.91 8.96
N LYS A 79 -13.65 8.55 8.32
CA LYS A 79 -14.80 7.92 8.98
C LYS A 79 -14.68 6.40 9.12
N GLN A 80 -13.68 5.76 8.50
CA GLN A 80 -13.59 4.29 8.49
C GLN A 80 -12.81 3.70 9.66
N PHE A 81 -11.92 4.44 10.31
CA PHE A 81 -11.16 3.93 11.48
C PHE A 81 -11.79 4.24 12.83
N LYS A 82 -12.64 5.26 12.93
CA LYS A 82 -13.33 5.58 14.18
C LYS A 82 -14.42 4.53 14.41
N ASN A 83 -14.18 3.60 15.33
CA ASN A 83 -15.02 2.43 15.64
C ASN A 83 -14.88 1.26 14.65
N ASP A 84 -13.71 1.02 14.04
CA ASP A 84 -13.49 -0.25 13.32
C ASP A 84 -13.33 -1.38 14.34
N PRO A 85 -14.31 -2.29 14.50
CA PRO A 85 -14.25 -3.34 15.51
C PRO A 85 -13.11 -4.34 15.28
N LEU A 86 -12.49 -4.35 14.09
CA LEU A 86 -11.30 -5.15 13.80
C LEU A 86 -10.03 -4.52 14.37
N ILE A 87 -9.98 -3.19 14.51
CA ILE A 87 -8.73 -2.49 14.87
C ILE A 87 -8.80 -1.97 16.31
N ASP A 88 -9.98 -1.56 16.78
CA ASP A 88 -10.18 -0.91 18.08
C ASP A 88 -10.27 -1.89 19.26
N GLY A 89 -10.65 -3.15 19.00
CA GLY A 89 -10.60 -4.20 20.00
C GLY A 89 -9.24 -4.90 19.91
N GLN A 90 -8.52 -5.06 21.01
CA GLN A 90 -7.32 -5.93 21.10
C GLN A 90 -7.62 -7.43 20.82
N GLU A 91 -8.74 -7.71 20.18
CA GLU A 91 -9.22 -9.01 19.75
C GLU A 91 -8.42 -9.49 18.53
N PRO A 92 -8.21 -10.80 18.40
CA PRO A 92 -7.53 -11.37 17.25
C PRO A 92 -8.36 -11.24 15.98
N ILE A 93 -7.72 -10.80 14.90
CA ILE A 93 -8.43 -10.45 13.67
C ILE A 93 -8.27 -11.47 12.53
N LEU A 94 -7.34 -12.43 12.62
CA LEU A 94 -6.97 -13.28 11.47
C LEU A 94 -8.19 -13.95 10.81
N PHE A 95 -9.08 -14.51 11.63
CA PHE A 95 -10.28 -15.20 11.13
C PHE A 95 -11.42 -14.24 10.77
N LYS A 96 -11.40 -13.01 11.29
CA LYS A 96 -12.37 -11.95 10.97
C LYS A 96 -12.05 -11.25 9.65
N ILE A 97 -10.77 -11.22 9.24
CA ILE A 97 -10.35 -10.67 7.95
C ILE A 97 -11.05 -11.38 6.78
N GLY A 98 -11.26 -12.69 6.88
CA GLY A 98 -11.94 -13.47 5.85
C GLY A 98 -13.39 -13.03 5.61
N GLU A 99 -14.04 -12.41 6.60
CA GLU A 99 -15.42 -11.92 6.52
C GLU A 99 -15.54 -10.59 5.75
N LEU A 100 -14.42 -9.90 5.48
CA LEU A 100 -14.42 -8.61 4.76
C LEU A 100 -14.83 -8.74 3.29
N GLY A 101 -14.65 -9.92 2.69
CA GLY A 101 -14.95 -10.18 1.27
C GLY A 101 -14.32 -9.13 0.36
N GLU A 102 -15.12 -8.50 -0.50
CA GLU A 102 -14.69 -7.47 -1.45
C GLU A 102 -14.06 -6.23 -0.79
N ARG A 103 -14.43 -5.93 0.48
CA ARG A 103 -13.88 -4.78 1.21
C ARG A 103 -12.45 -5.01 1.70
N TYR A 104 -11.95 -6.24 1.61
CA TYR A 104 -10.60 -6.59 2.01
C TYR A 104 -9.56 -5.70 1.33
N TRP A 105 -9.68 -5.50 0.02
CA TRP A 105 -8.69 -4.75 -0.76
C TRP A 105 -8.60 -3.29 -0.37
N THR A 106 -9.74 -2.64 -0.12
CA THR A 106 -9.76 -1.27 0.40
C THR A 106 -9.27 -1.22 1.83
N TRP A 107 -9.63 -2.20 2.66
CA TRP A 107 -9.23 -2.24 4.07
C TRP A 107 -7.73 -2.45 4.27
N ILE A 108 -7.10 -3.34 3.49
CA ILE A 108 -5.68 -3.71 3.65
C ILE A 108 -4.72 -2.61 3.19
N HIS A 109 -5.12 -1.82 2.18
CA HIS A 109 -4.32 -0.71 1.64
C HIS A 109 -4.61 0.64 2.30
N GLN A 110 -5.36 0.65 3.40
CA GLN A 110 -5.54 1.84 4.22
C GLN A 110 -4.60 1.78 5.43
N PRO A 111 -3.54 2.60 5.47
CA PRO A 111 -2.56 2.62 6.55
C PRO A 111 -3.19 2.92 7.91
N TYR A 112 -2.71 2.23 8.94
CA TYR A 112 -3.09 2.36 10.33
C TYR A 112 -1.83 2.51 11.19
N ASP A 113 -1.82 3.52 12.06
CA ASP A 113 -0.66 3.90 12.90
C ASP A 113 -0.63 3.18 14.26
N GLY A 114 -1.03 1.91 14.30
CA GLY A 114 -1.10 1.13 15.53
C GLY A 114 -0.82 -0.36 15.34
N ALA A 115 -0.62 -1.07 16.44
CA ALA A 115 -0.36 -2.50 16.42
C ALA A 115 -1.66 -3.31 16.43
N VAL A 116 -1.84 -4.15 15.42
CA VAL A 116 -3.02 -5.02 15.27
C VAL A 116 -2.75 -6.40 15.87
N ARG A 117 -3.72 -7.06 16.52
CA ARG A 117 -3.51 -8.42 17.06
C ARG A 117 -4.05 -9.50 16.10
N MET A 118 -3.26 -10.53 15.82
CA MET A 118 -3.61 -11.54 14.81
C MET A 118 -4.17 -12.82 15.43
N PHE A 119 -3.58 -13.29 16.53
CA PHE A 119 -3.98 -14.50 17.24
C PHE A 119 -4.35 -14.24 18.70
N LYS A 120 -5.28 -15.06 19.22
CA LYS A 120 -5.67 -15.02 20.64
C LYS A 120 -4.50 -15.44 21.52
N SER A 121 -3.81 -16.52 21.13
CA SER A 121 -2.67 -17.07 21.86
C SER A 121 -1.46 -16.13 21.81
N ASN A 122 -0.87 -15.82 22.96
CA ASN A 122 0.37 -15.04 23.05
C ASN A 122 1.54 -15.74 22.33
N PHE A 123 1.57 -17.07 22.36
CA PHE A 123 2.61 -17.85 21.66
C PHE A 123 2.49 -17.71 20.14
N LEU A 124 1.27 -17.87 19.59
CA LEU A 124 1.04 -17.67 18.16
C LEU A 124 1.19 -16.21 17.74
N GLU A 125 0.85 -15.26 18.61
CA GLU A 125 1.05 -13.84 18.36
C GLU A 125 2.55 -13.47 18.36
N GLN A 126 3.39 -14.14 19.14
CA GLN A 126 4.84 -13.99 19.02
C GLN A 126 5.35 -14.46 17.64
N LEU A 127 4.70 -15.45 17.03
CA LEU A 127 5.01 -15.87 15.66
C LEU A 127 4.54 -14.86 14.62
N THR A 128 3.53 -14.01 14.89
CA THR A 128 3.07 -12.92 13.99
C THR A 128 3.74 -11.57 14.25
N ARG A 129 4.39 -11.44 15.41
CA ARG A 129 5.49 -10.49 15.64
C ARG A 129 6.78 -11.00 15.01
N THR A 130 6.63 -11.68 13.90
CA THR A 130 7.68 -11.89 12.92
C THR A 130 7.12 -11.52 11.57
N LYS A 131 8.01 -10.99 10.75
CA LYS A 131 7.68 -10.03 9.72
C LYS A 131 7.15 -10.79 8.49
N TRP A 132 5.85 -10.79 8.21
CA TRP A 132 5.19 -11.91 7.50
C TRP A 132 4.28 -11.55 6.33
N TRP A 133 3.56 -10.42 6.35
CA TRP A 133 2.69 -10.06 5.23
C TRP A 133 3.03 -8.71 4.65
N HIS A 134 3.22 -8.69 3.33
CA HIS A 134 3.17 -7.44 2.58
C HIS A 134 1.84 -6.70 2.83
N GLY A 135 0.70 -7.42 2.86
CA GLY A 135 -0.60 -6.82 3.18
C GLY A 135 -0.68 -6.22 4.59
N LEU A 136 -0.20 -6.94 5.61
CA LEU A 136 -0.18 -6.40 6.98
C LEU A 136 0.81 -5.25 7.12
N HIS A 137 1.91 -5.27 6.39
CA HIS A 137 2.83 -4.15 6.31
C HIS A 137 2.18 -2.91 5.68
N HIS A 138 1.45 -3.05 4.57
CA HIS A 138 0.63 -1.97 3.99
C HIS A 138 -0.41 -1.47 4.99
N LYS A 139 -0.98 -2.37 5.80
CA LYS A 139 -1.93 -2.00 6.85
C LYS A 139 -1.28 -1.26 8.01
N THR A 140 -0.09 -1.67 8.46
CA THR A 140 0.63 -1.07 9.59
C THR A 140 2.08 -0.73 9.19
N PRO A 141 2.31 0.28 8.34
CA PRO A 141 3.60 0.49 7.69
C PRO A 141 4.70 1.01 8.63
N LEU A 142 4.33 1.47 9.82
CA LEU A 142 5.25 1.97 10.83
C LEU A 142 5.54 0.95 11.95
N ASP A 143 4.88 -0.22 11.93
CA ASP A 143 5.13 -1.30 12.89
C ASP A 143 6.48 -1.98 12.59
N LYS A 144 7.46 -1.72 13.46
CA LYS A 144 8.83 -2.24 13.36
C LYS A 144 8.91 -3.76 13.40
N ASP A 145 7.94 -4.41 14.05
CA ASP A 145 7.94 -5.86 14.25
C ASP A 145 7.39 -6.62 13.04
N ARG A 146 6.91 -5.93 12.00
CA ARG A 146 6.15 -6.54 10.88
C ARG A 146 6.62 -6.17 9.47
N LEU A 147 7.88 -5.74 9.32
CA LEU A 147 8.39 -5.14 8.08
C LEU A 147 9.12 -6.07 7.06
N VAL A 148 10.04 -6.91 7.53
CA VAL A 148 10.89 -7.83 6.71
C VAL A 148 10.17 -9.17 6.45
N PHE A 149 10.83 -10.20 5.92
CA PHE A 149 10.21 -11.53 5.75
C PHE A 149 10.60 -12.51 6.88
N PRO A 150 9.80 -13.54 7.23
CA PRO A 150 10.06 -14.36 8.39
C PRO A 150 11.00 -15.52 8.03
N PRO A 151 12.01 -15.83 8.86
CA PRO A 151 12.93 -16.92 8.59
C PRO A 151 12.26 -18.28 8.35
N ALA A 152 11.18 -18.63 9.08
CA ALA A 152 10.50 -19.92 8.91
C ALA A 152 9.79 -20.07 7.56
N ALA A 153 9.06 -19.04 7.09
CA ALA A 153 8.46 -19.06 5.75
C ALA A 153 9.53 -18.92 4.67
N ALA A 154 10.58 -18.12 4.94
CA ALA A 154 11.75 -18.03 4.09
C ALA A 154 12.37 -19.41 3.86
N LEU A 155 12.46 -20.27 4.88
CA LEU A 155 13.01 -21.62 4.74
C LEU A 155 12.19 -22.49 3.77
N ILE A 156 10.86 -22.35 3.72
CA ILE A 156 10.03 -23.10 2.75
C ILE A 156 10.33 -22.62 1.32
N ILE A 157 10.32 -21.30 1.10
CA ILE A 157 10.59 -20.71 -0.21
C ILE A 157 12.02 -20.97 -0.65
N VAL A 158 12.99 -20.80 0.25
CA VAL A 158 14.40 -21.10 0.04
C VAL A 158 14.58 -22.58 -0.23
N GLY A 159 13.92 -23.48 0.50
CA GLY A 159 13.98 -24.93 0.28
C GLY A 159 13.46 -25.36 -1.10
N PHE A 160 12.35 -24.76 -1.55
CA PHE A 160 11.83 -24.94 -2.91
C PHE A 160 12.86 -24.49 -3.96
N PHE A 161 13.34 -23.24 -3.86
CA PHE A 161 14.30 -22.71 -4.84
C PHE A 161 15.66 -23.41 -4.77
N TYR A 162 16.11 -23.83 -3.59
CA TYR A 162 17.32 -24.62 -3.40
C TYR A 162 17.23 -25.93 -4.18
N SER A 163 16.12 -26.67 -3.99
CA SER A 163 15.87 -27.92 -4.71
C SER A 163 15.78 -27.69 -6.23
N PHE A 164 15.03 -26.67 -6.63
CA PHE A 164 14.86 -26.29 -8.04
C PHE A 164 16.20 -25.94 -8.72
N TYR A 165 17.03 -25.09 -8.10
CA TYR A 165 18.31 -24.71 -8.67
C TYR A 165 19.34 -25.83 -8.64
N ARG A 166 19.34 -26.67 -7.60
CA ARG A 166 20.23 -27.84 -7.52
C ARG A 166 19.97 -28.84 -8.66
N LEU A 167 18.73 -28.93 -9.13
CA LEU A 167 18.36 -29.81 -10.25
C LEU A 167 18.72 -29.22 -11.62
N LEU A 168 18.73 -27.89 -11.76
CA LEU A 168 18.95 -27.21 -13.05
C LEU A 168 20.40 -26.78 -13.29
N LEU A 169 21.18 -26.54 -12.24
CA LEU A 169 22.49 -25.90 -12.34
C LEU A 169 23.61 -26.84 -11.86
N PRO A 170 24.78 -26.85 -12.53
CA PRO A 170 25.99 -27.47 -12.00
C PRO A 170 26.33 -26.91 -10.61
N TYR A 171 26.87 -27.76 -9.73
CA TYR A 171 27.10 -27.42 -8.32
C TYR A 171 27.85 -26.08 -8.09
N PRO A 172 28.95 -25.76 -8.81
CA PRO A 172 29.62 -24.48 -8.63
C PRO A 172 28.75 -23.27 -9.00
N ILE A 173 27.97 -23.38 -10.09
CA ILE A 173 27.06 -22.33 -10.56
C ILE A 173 25.91 -22.16 -9.57
N PHE A 174 25.35 -23.27 -9.07
CA PHE A 174 24.35 -23.27 -8.01
C PHE A 174 24.84 -22.52 -6.76
N CYS A 175 26.05 -22.81 -6.28
CA CYS A 175 26.61 -22.15 -5.10
C CYS A 175 26.74 -20.63 -5.30
N CYS A 176 27.28 -20.19 -6.44
CA CYS A 176 27.42 -18.77 -6.76
C CYS A 176 26.04 -18.08 -6.89
N PHE A 177 25.13 -18.67 -7.66
CA PHE A 177 23.81 -18.10 -7.92
C PHE A 177 22.94 -18.07 -6.65
N GLY A 178 22.90 -19.17 -5.89
CA GLY A 178 22.15 -19.27 -4.65
C GLY A 178 22.65 -18.28 -3.60
N THR A 179 23.96 -18.19 -3.41
CA THR A 179 24.56 -17.23 -2.47
C THR A 179 24.32 -15.79 -2.92
N GLY A 180 24.49 -15.47 -4.21
CA GLY A 180 24.23 -14.14 -4.75
C GLY A 180 22.78 -13.71 -4.56
N LYS A 181 21.82 -14.61 -4.84
CA LYS A 181 20.39 -14.36 -4.64
C LYS A 181 20.07 -14.11 -3.17
N LEU A 182 20.57 -14.94 -2.26
CA LEU A 182 20.32 -14.79 -0.82
C LEU A 182 20.91 -13.49 -0.28
N THR A 183 22.14 -13.16 -0.66
CA THR A 183 22.78 -11.89 -0.28
C THR A 183 22.00 -10.69 -0.83
N GLY A 184 21.58 -10.74 -2.10
CA GLY A 184 20.77 -9.68 -2.71
C GLY A 184 19.43 -9.48 -2.00
N TYR A 185 18.79 -10.57 -1.59
CA TYR A 185 17.56 -10.54 -0.79
C TYR A 185 17.77 -9.87 0.58
N ILE A 186 18.84 -10.22 1.29
CA ILE A 186 19.16 -9.58 2.58
C ILE A 186 19.39 -8.08 2.41
N ILE A 187 20.14 -7.68 1.37
CA ILE A 187 20.37 -6.26 1.06
C ILE A 187 19.05 -5.55 0.77
N TYR A 188 18.16 -6.16 -0.01
CA TYR A 188 16.82 -5.62 -0.28
C TYR A 188 16.03 -5.37 1.02
N ASP A 189 15.98 -6.35 1.92
CA ASP A 189 15.25 -6.24 3.19
C ASP A 189 15.84 -5.16 4.11
N LEU A 190 17.17 -5.04 4.16
CA LEU A 190 17.84 -4.01 4.94
C LEU A 190 17.57 -2.60 4.37
N ILE A 191 17.57 -2.45 3.05
CA ILE A 191 17.20 -1.19 2.40
C ILE A 191 15.74 -0.87 2.73
N HIS A 192 14.82 -1.82 2.57
CA HIS A 192 13.41 -1.63 2.88
C HIS A 192 13.21 -1.15 4.33
N TYR A 193 13.88 -1.82 5.28
CA TYR A 193 13.89 -1.44 6.69
C TYR A 193 14.39 -0.02 6.91
N TYR A 194 15.51 0.33 6.27
CA TYR A 194 16.09 1.66 6.35
C TYR A 194 15.18 2.74 5.74
N LEU A 195 14.46 2.45 4.66
CA LEU A 195 13.54 3.43 4.08
C LEU A 195 12.40 3.78 5.03
N HIS A 196 11.83 2.82 5.76
CA HIS A 196 10.79 3.10 6.76
C HIS A 196 11.34 3.80 8.01
N HIS A 197 12.43 3.29 8.59
CA HIS A 197 12.85 3.68 9.94
C HIS A 197 14.10 4.57 10.01
N GLY A 198 14.85 4.66 8.92
CA GLY A 198 16.02 5.54 8.82
C GLY A 198 15.65 7.00 8.60
N THR A 199 16.57 7.89 8.97
CA THR A 199 16.48 9.34 8.75
C THR A 199 17.55 9.76 7.74
N PRO A 200 17.33 9.56 6.43
CA PRO A 200 18.28 9.98 5.41
C PRO A 200 18.38 11.52 5.35
N GLU A 201 19.57 12.02 5.04
CA GLU A 201 19.83 13.45 4.88
C GLU A 201 18.88 14.07 3.84
N ALA A 202 18.40 15.28 4.11
CA ALA A 202 17.50 16.02 3.23
C ALA A 202 18.04 16.09 1.79
N ASN A 203 17.18 15.88 0.80
CA ASN A 203 17.50 15.91 -0.64
C ASN A 203 18.50 14.85 -1.14
N SER A 204 19.01 13.97 -0.28
CA SER A 204 19.87 12.86 -0.69
C SER A 204 19.13 11.85 -1.59
N LYS A 205 19.88 11.00 -2.30
CA LYS A 205 19.31 9.90 -3.10
C LYS A 205 18.44 8.97 -2.24
N TRP A 206 18.87 8.72 -1.00
CA TRP A 206 18.13 7.89 -0.05
C TRP A 206 16.85 8.55 0.44
N HIS A 207 16.86 9.87 0.65
CA HIS A 207 15.64 10.62 0.97
C HIS A 207 14.64 10.53 -0.18
N LYS A 208 15.08 10.73 -1.43
CA LYS A 208 14.20 10.60 -2.61
C LYS A 208 13.63 9.19 -2.75
N ARG A 209 14.45 8.16 -2.49
CA ARG A 209 13.98 6.77 -2.48
C ARG A 209 12.99 6.51 -1.35
N LYS A 210 13.23 7.09 -0.17
CA LYS A 210 12.30 7.01 0.96
C LYS A 210 10.95 7.60 0.57
N ILE A 211 10.92 8.82 0.02
CA ILE A 211 9.68 9.44 -0.49
C ILE A 211 9.00 8.54 -1.52
N TYR A 212 9.73 8.05 -2.52
CA TYR A 212 9.18 7.17 -3.56
C TYR A 212 8.48 5.93 -2.98
N HIS A 213 9.14 5.26 -2.03
CA HIS A 213 8.58 4.09 -1.35
C HIS A 213 7.40 4.46 -0.41
N HIS A 214 7.45 5.62 0.25
CA HIS A 214 6.30 6.08 1.04
C HIS A 214 5.12 6.42 0.13
N ASN A 215 5.35 6.95 -1.07
CA ASN A 215 4.28 7.19 -2.03
C ASN A 215 3.61 5.88 -2.49
N HIS A 216 4.35 4.77 -2.58
CA HIS A 216 3.74 3.45 -2.80
C HIS A 216 2.75 3.06 -1.68
N HIS A 217 3.08 3.35 -0.42
CA HIS A 217 2.21 3.05 0.73
C HIS A 217 1.03 4.01 0.89
N PHE A 218 1.27 5.31 0.71
CA PHE A 218 0.33 6.36 1.13
C PHE A 218 -0.36 7.07 -0.04
N LYS A 219 0.13 6.92 -1.27
CA LYS A 219 -0.37 7.63 -2.46
C LYS A 219 -0.94 6.68 -3.51
N ASP A 220 -0.17 5.69 -3.96
CA ASP A 220 -0.65 4.68 -4.91
C ASP A 220 0.07 3.34 -4.73
N SER A 221 -0.65 2.34 -4.21
CA SER A 221 -0.14 0.98 -4.00
C SER A 221 -0.04 0.14 -5.27
N GLN A 222 -0.60 0.62 -6.39
CA GLN A 222 -0.56 -0.06 -7.70
C GLN A 222 0.63 0.40 -8.57
N SER A 223 1.46 1.31 -8.07
CA SER A 223 2.71 1.73 -8.72
C SER A 223 3.84 1.83 -7.69
N GLY A 224 5.08 2.00 -8.15
CA GLY A 224 6.21 2.21 -7.25
C GLY A 224 6.73 0.97 -6.54
N PHE A 225 6.68 -0.20 -7.18
CA PHE A 225 7.08 -1.48 -6.58
C PHE A 225 8.58 -1.59 -6.27
N GLY A 226 9.41 -0.79 -6.95
CA GLY A 226 10.86 -0.80 -6.81
C GLY A 226 11.39 -0.21 -5.49
N ILE A 227 11.92 -1.07 -4.62
CA ILE A 227 12.54 -0.67 -3.35
C ILE A 227 14.01 -0.26 -3.53
N SER A 228 14.86 -1.19 -3.97
CA SER A 228 16.30 -0.95 -4.13
C SER A 228 16.57 -0.03 -5.31
N THR A 229 15.89 -0.31 -6.43
CA THR A 229 15.99 0.42 -7.70
C THR A 229 14.63 0.58 -8.35
N THR A 230 14.49 1.60 -9.21
CA THR A 230 13.30 1.84 -10.06
C THR A 230 13.45 1.24 -11.46
N LEU A 231 14.48 0.42 -11.69
CA LEU A 231 14.78 -0.12 -13.02
C LEU A 231 13.59 -0.90 -13.57
N TRP A 232 13.07 -1.84 -12.77
CA TRP A 232 11.95 -2.68 -13.17
C TRP A 232 10.64 -1.91 -13.29
N ASP A 233 10.47 -0.84 -12.50
CA ASP A 233 9.31 0.04 -12.67
C ASP A 233 9.30 0.75 -14.03
N HIS A 234 10.47 1.12 -14.57
CA HIS A 234 10.56 1.67 -15.92
C HIS A 234 10.30 0.59 -16.98
N VAL A 235 10.86 -0.61 -16.80
CA VAL A 235 10.70 -1.72 -17.75
C VAL A 235 9.25 -2.16 -17.88
N PHE A 236 8.52 -2.20 -16.76
CA PHE A 236 7.13 -2.67 -16.72
C PHE A 236 6.08 -1.56 -16.72
N GLY A 237 6.49 -0.28 -16.80
CA GLY A 237 5.57 0.86 -16.84
C GLY A 237 4.81 1.10 -15.53
N THR A 238 5.42 0.77 -14.39
CA THR A 238 4.84 0.88 -13.03
C THR A 238 5.53 1.97 -12.21
N LEU A 239 6.07 3.01 -12.86
CA LEU A 239 6.78 4.10 -12.21
C LEU A 239 5.83 4.89 -11.30
N GLY A 240 6.13 4.92 -10.00
CA GLY A 240 5.36 5.67 -9.02
C GLY A 240 5.63 7.17 -9.04
N ALA A 241 4.77 7.94 -8.38
CA ALA A 241 4.93 9.38 -8.28
C ALA A 241 6.20 9.76 -7.49
N VAL A 242 7.04 10.61 -8.08
CA VAL A 242 8.30 11.09 -7.49
C VAL A 242 8.16 12.50 -6.89
N ARG A 243 6.94 13.05 -6.89
CA ARG A 243 6.57 14.37 -6.38
C ARG A 243 5.27 14.30 -5.59
#